data_AF-A0A0N8R335-F1
#
_entry.id   AF-A0A0N8R335-F1
#
_cell.length_a   1.000
_cell.length_b   1.000
_cell.length_c   1.000
_cell.angle_alpha   90.00
_cell.angle_beta   90.00
_cell.angle_gamma   90.00
#
_symmetry.space_group_name_H-M   'P 1'
#
loop_
_entity.id
_entity.type
_entity.pdbx_description
1 polymer ?
#
loop_
_entity_poly.entity_id
_entity_poly.type
_entity_poly.pdbx_seq_one_letter_code
_entity_poly.pdbx_strand_id
1 'polypeptide(L)'
;LLQTFPEVHVSNARGSESQHDALEQSSLYHDALPVLQKKGLKAAVRLVNDHLKGVEGGRERFFCKLCIARLCIDAKKYELAKVQLEHLDQELQTAGLPAWEPTVFLDVSRLLYSCYERIALNEKAVARKEVIYQRLCHHDLERFIDS
;
A
#
# COMPACT_ATOMS: atom_id res chain seq x y z
N LEU A 1 -56.17 0.50 -4.80
CA LEU A 1 -55.00 1.29 -4.35
C LEU A 1 -54.02 0.34 -3.67
N LEU A 2 -53.05 -0.19 -4.41
CA LEU A 2 -51.90 -0.90 -3.83
C LEU A 2 -50.67 -0.11 -4.25
N GLN A 3 -50.03 0.55 -3.30
CA GLN A 3 -48.80 1.32 -3.51
C GLN A 3 -47.63 0.32 -3.55
N THR A 4 -46.94 0.29 -4.70
CA THR A 4 -45.64 -0.34 -4.86
C THR A 4 -44.58 0.47 -4.12
N PHE A 5 -43.88 -0.17 -3.18
CA PHE A 5 -42.66 0.39 -2.59
C PHE A 5 -41.52 0.35 -3.62
N PRO A 6 -40.69 1.40 -3.75
CA PRO A 6 -39.54 1.36 -4.64
C PRO A 6 -38.43 0.52 -4.00
N GLU A 7 -37.97 -0.49 -4.73
CA GLU A 7 -36.78 -1.27 -4.44
C GLU A 7 -35.56 -0.33 -4.46
N VAL A 8 -34.98 -0.06 -3.30
CA VAL A 8 -33.72 0.70 -3.20
C VAL A 8 -32.62 -0.22 -3.70
N HIS A 9 -32.22 -0.02 -4.95
CA HIS A 9 -31.05 -0.66 -5.54
C HIS A 9 -29.81 -0.15 -4.79
N VAL A 10 -29.30 -0.93 -3.83
CA VAL A 10 -28.01 -0.67 -3.20
C VAL A 10 -26.94 -0.89 -4.27
N SER A 11 -26.38 0.21 -4.77
CA SER A 11 -25.37 0.23 -5.81
C SER A 11 -24.13 -0.58 -5.42
N ASN A 12 -23.72 -1.47 -6.32
CA ASN A 12 -22.53 -2.33 -6.27
C ASN A 12 -21.19 -1.55 -6.41
N ALA A 13 -21.19 -0.23 -6.18
CA ALA A 13 -20.11 0.69 -6.56
C ALA A 13 -18.79 0.46 -5.80
N ARG A 14 -18.87 0.08 -4.51
CA ARG A 14 -17.67 -0.14 -3.67
C ARG A 14 -16.79 -1.29 -4.14
N GLY A 15 -17.38 -2.33 -4.71
CA GLY A 15 -16.63 -3.47 -5.26
C GLY A 15 -15.98 -3.16 -6.61
N SER A 16 -16.56 -2.24 -7.38
CA SER A 16 -16.05 -1.83 -8.70
C SER A 16 -14.84 -0.92 -8.58
N GLU A 17 -14.91 0.06 -7.65
CA GLU A 17 -13.81 0.99 -7.38
C GLU A 17 -12.57 0.27 -6.83
N SER A 18 -12.73 -0.65 -5.88
CA SER A 18 -11.60 -1.38 -5.28
C SER A 18 -10.86 -2.28 -6.27
N GLN A 19 -11.58 -2.90 -7.21
CA GLN A 19 -11.01 -3.72 -8.29
C GLN A 19 -10.31 -2.87 -9.35
N HIS A 20 -10.90 -1.73 -9.72
CA HIS A 20 -10.30 -0.79 -10.65
C HIS A 20 -8.98 -0.22 -10.11
N ASP A 21 -8.97 0.24 -8.86
CA ASP A 21 -7.78 0.77 -8.21
C ASP A 21 -6.64 -0.26 -8.14
N ALA A 22 -6.97 -1.53 -7.88
CA ALA A 22 -5.98 -2.60 -7.83
C ALA A 22 -5.36 -2.89 -9.21
N LEU A 23 -6.17 -2.84 -10.27
CA LEU A 23 -5.71 -3.01 -11.65
C LEU A 23 -4.83 -1.83 -12.09
N GLU A 24 -5.26 -0.60 -11.82
CA GLU A 24 -4.50 0.62 -12.13
C GLU A 24 -3.19 0.68 -11.36
N GLN A 25 -3.20 0.35 -10.06
CA GLN A 25 -1.99 0.23 -9.26
C GLN A 25 -1.00 -0.79 -9.87
N SER A 26 -1.51 -1.96 -10.26
CA SER A 26 -0.69 -3.01 -10.86
C SER A 26 -0.08 -2.55 -12.19
N SER A 27 -0.86 -1.85 -13.02
CA SER A 27 -0.39 -1.27 -14.29
C SER A 27 0.70 -0.22 -14.08
N LEU A 28 0.45 0.76 -13.20
CA LEU A 28 1.39 1.88 -12.96
C LEU A 28 2.73 1.38 -12.42
N TYR A 29 2.70 0.40 -11.52
CA TYR A 29 3.93 -0.22 -11.00
C TYR A 29 4.66 -1.00 -12.10
N HIS A 30 3.94 -1.80 -12.88
CA HIS A 30 4.51 -2.56 -14.00
C HIS A 30 5.16 -1.63 -15.03
N ASP A 31 4.56 -0.49 -15.33
CA ASP A 31 5.11 0.50 -16.27
C ASP A 31 6.34 1.24 -15.72
N ALA A 32 6.40 1.43 -14.39
CA ALA A 32 7.53 2.06 -13.74
C ALA A 32 8.76 1.14 -13.62
N LEU A 33 8.59 -0.18 -13.59
CA LEU A 33 9.70 -1.14 -13.46
C LEU A 33 10.74 -1.06 -14.62
N PRO A 34 10.34 -1.05 -15.92
CA PRO A 34 11.28 -0.82 -17.01
C PRO A 34 12.00 0.53 -16.92
N VAL A 35 11.31 1.57 -16.44
CA VAL A 35 11.91 2.90 -16.25
C VAL A 35 12.95 2.86 -15.13
N LEU A 36 12.67 2.16 -14.04
CA LEU A 36 13.61 1.95 -12.93
C LEU A 36 14.89 1.26 -13.45
N GLN A 37 14.73 0.18 -14.21
CA GLN A 37 15.84 -0.59 -14.76
C GLN A 37 16.70 0.22 -15.75
N LYS A 38 16.06 1.02 -16.63
CA LYS A 38 16.75 1.72 -17.72
C LYS A 38 17.26 3.11 -17.34
N LYS A 39 16.54 3.83 -16.47
CA LYS A 39 16.75 5.26 -16.16
C LYS A 39 16.96 5.54 -14.68
N GLY A 40 16.87 4.52 -13.82
CA GLY A 40 17.10 4.62 -12.38
C GLY A 40 15.89 5.13 -11.59
N LEU A 41 16.01 5.03 -10.26
CA LEU A 41 14.93 5.27 -9.31
C LEU A 41 14.29 6.67 -9.45
N LYS A 42 15.10 7.71 -9.64
CA LYS A 42 14.60 9.09 -9.76
C LYS A 42 13.63 9.24 -10.94
N ALA A 43 13.92 8.60 -12.07
CA ALA A 43 13.05 8.67 -13.24
C ALA A 43 11.75 7.87 -13.05
N ALA A 44 11.83 6.69 -12.43
CA ALA A 44 10.65 5.88 -12.12
C ALA A 44 9.72 6.57 -11.10
N VAL A 45 10.28 7.15 -10.04
CA VAL A 45 9.52 7.93 -9.05
C VAL A 45 8.90 9.17 -9.68
N ARG A 46 9.58 9.82 -10.64
CA ARG A 46 9.02 10.96 -11.38
C ARG A 46 7.80 10.55 -12.20
N LEU A 47 7.85 9.40 -12.89
CA LEU A 47 6.70 8.88 -13.65
C LEU A 47 5.47 8.73 -12.74
N VAL A 48 5.63 8.10 -11.58
CA VAL A 48 4.53 7.90 -10.63
C VAL A 48 4.05 9.23 -10.03
N ASN A 49 4.96 10.16 -9.73
CA ASN A 49 4.57 11.49 -9.26
C ASN A 49 3.85 12.34 -10.31
N ASP A 50 4.14 12.14 -11.60
CA ASP A 50 3.44 12.82 -12.67
C ASP A 50 2.01 12.28 -12.81
N HIS A 51 1.79 10.95 -12.63
CA HIS A 51 0.44 10.37 -12.49
C HIS A 51 -0.29 10.95 -11.28
N LEU A 52 0.36 10.96 -10.11
CA LEU A 52 -0.21 11.43 -8.84
C LEU A 52 -0.77 12.87 -8.91
N LYS A 53 -0.21 13.75 -9.75
CA LYS A 53 -0.71 15.13 -9.92
C LYS A 53 -2.07 15.20 -10.61
N GLY A 54 -2.43 14.18 -11.40
CA GLY A 54 -3.71 14.10 -12.09
C GLY A 54 -4.81 13.42 -11.27
N VAL A 55 -4.47 12.89 -10.08
CA VAL A 55 -5.37 12.08 -9.26
C VAL A 55 -6.08 12.93 -8.21
N GLU A 56 -7.41 12.87 -8.20
CA GLU A 56 -8.23 13.56 -7.20
C GLU A 56 -8.61 12.67 -6.00
N GLY A 57 -8.68 11.34 -6.19
CA GLY A 57 -9.14 10.38 -5.18
C GLY A 57 -8.10 10.04 -4.11
N GLY A 58 -8.50 10.07 -2.83
CA GLY A 58 -7.59 9.73 -1.71
C GLY A 58 -7.01 8.33 -1.78
N ARG A 59 -7.81 7.39 -2.25
CA ARG A 59 -7.43 5.99 -2.42
C ARG A 59 -6.40 5.78 -3.53
N GLU A 60 -6.64 6.35 -4.71
CA GLU A 60 -5.70 6.27 -5.82
C GLU A 60 -4.36 6.99 -5.47
N ARG A 61 -4.41 8.12 -4.76
CA ARG A 61 -3.18 8.77 -4.23
C ARG A 61 -2.41 7.86 -3.29
N PHE A 62 -3.09 7.13 -2.40
CA PHE A 62 -2.46 6.16 -1.51
C PHE A 62 -1.72 5.07 -2.31
N PHE A 63 -2.35 4.52 -3.34
CA PHE A 63 -1.74 3.49 -4.19
C PHE A 63 -0.55 4.01 -5.01
N CYS A 64 -0.60 5.26 -5.48
CA CYS A 64 0.56 5.92 -6.09
C CYS A 64 1.75 5.99 -5.11
N LYS A 65 1.52 6.41 -3.86
CA LYS A 65 2.55 6.45 -2.83
C LYS A 65 3.09 5.05 -2.50
N LEU A 66 2.21 4.04 -2.44
CA LEU A 66 2.61 2.64 -2.23
C LEU A 66 3.46 2.12 -3.41
N CYS A 67 3.14 2.51 -4.64
CA CYS A 67 3.97 2.22 -5.82
C CYS A 67 5.37 2.82 -5.69
N ILE A 68 5.48 4.08 -5.23
CA ILE A 68 6.79 4.72 -4.96
C ILE A 68 7.58 3.93 -3.91
N ALA A 69 6.95 3.49 -2.82
CA ALA A 69 7.61 2.70 -1.79
C ALA A 69 8.14 1.36 -2.33
N ARG A 70 7.36 0.65 -3.15
CA ARG A 70 7.78 -0.60 -3.81
C ARG A 70 8.99 -0.37 -4.74
N LEU A 71 8.96 0.68 -5.55
CA LEU A 71 10.11 1.06 -6.40
C LEU A 71 11.38 1.35 -5.58
N CYS A 72 11.24 1.95 -4.40
CA CYS A 72 12.37 2.16 -3.49
C CYS A 72 12.95 0.83 -2.99
N ILE A 73 12.11 -0.16 -2.69
CA ILE A 73 12.53 -1.52 -2.31
C ILE A 73 13.27 -2.21 -3.46
N ASP A 74 12.72 -2.17 -4.69
CA ASP A 74 13.37 -2.74 -5.87
C ASP A 74 14.75 -2.12 -6.14
N ALA A 75 14.87 -0.81 -5.87
CA ALA A 75 16.14 -0.08 -5.95
C ALA A 75 17.06 -0.30 -4.74
N LYS A 76 16.71 -1.19 -3.81
CA LYS A 76 17.41 -1.48 -2.54
C LYS A 76 17.61 -0.25 -1.64
N LYS A 77 16.74 0.76 -1.77
CA LYS A 77 16.72 1.97 -0.93
C LYS A 77 15.79 1.77 0.26
N TYR A 78 16.11 0.80 1.12
CA TYR A 78 15.23 0.35 2.21
C TYR A 78 14.92 1.43 3.25
N GLU A 79 15.88 2.29 3.60
CA GLU A 79 15.62 3.43 4.50
C GLU A 79 14.59 4.41 3.93
N LEU A 80 14.68 4.68 2.62
CA LEU A 80 13.73 5.56 1.94
C LEU A 80 12.35 4.91 1.84
N ALA A 81 12.30 3.62 1.50
CA ALA A 81 11.07 2.85 1.46
C ALA A 81 10.39 2.81 2.83
N LYS A 82 11.15 2.58 3.91
CA LYS A 82 10.66 2.57 5.29
C LYS A 82 9.93 3.86 5.64
N VAL A 83 10.53 5.02 5.38
CA VAL A 83 9.90 6.32 5.69
C VAL A 83 8.56 6.50 4.95
N GLN A 84 8.48 6.10 3.69
CA GLN A 84 7.24 6.16 2.92
C GLN A 84 6.18 5.19 3.49
N LEU A 85 6.59 3.96 3.81
CA LEU A 85 5.70 2.93 4.36
C LEU A 85 5.23 3.25 5.78
N GLU A 86 6.02 3.93 6.61
CA GLU A 86 5.60 4.42 7.92
C GLU A 86 4.45 5.43 7.82
N HIS A 87 4.53 6.34 6.83
CA HIS A 87 3.44 7.28 6.58
C HIS A 87 2.17 6.56 6.10
N LEU A 88 2.30 5.59 5.19
CA LEU A 88 1.17 4.81 4.71
C LEU A 88 0.55 3.94 5.80
N ASP A 89 1.39 3.33 6.65
CA ASP A 89 0.94 2.57 7.82
C ASP A 89 0.13 3.46 8.76
N GLN A 90 0.62 4.65 9.07
CA GLN A 90 -0.09 5.60 9.92
C GLN A 90 -1.44 6.01 9.30
N GLU A 91 -1.47 6.29 8.00
CA GLU A 91 -2.71 6.64 7.27
C GLU A 91 -3.75 5.53 7.40
N LEU A 92 -3.35 4.27 7.18
CA LEU A 92 -4.22 3.09 7.34
C LEU A 92 -4.73 2.92 8.78
N GLN A 93 -3.88 3.13 9.79
CA GLN A 93 -4.28 3.05 11.19
C GLN A 93 -5.29 4.13 11.57
N THR A 94 -5.14 5.35 11.02
CA THR A 94 -6.03 6.48 11.35
C THR A 94 -7.38 6.45 10.64
N ALA A 95 -7.46 5.90 9.43
CA ALA A 95 -8.69 5.87 8.64
C ALA A 95 -9.72 4.82 9.14
N GLY A 96 -9.31 3.90 10.01
CA GLY A 96 -10.11 2.78 10.50
C GLY A 96 -10.23 1.63 9.47
N LEU A 97 -10.24 0.39 9.96
CA LEU A 97 -10.33 -0.84 9.14
C LEU A 97 -11.45 -0.87 8.07
N PRO A 98 -12.66 -0.27 8.25
CA PRO A 98 -13.73 -0.39 7.25
C PRO A 98 -13.48 0.37 5.95
N ALA A 99 -12.49 1.28 5.92
CA ALA A 99 -12.17 2.09 4.73
C ALA A 99 -11.21 1.38 3.76
N TRP A 100 -10.52 0.33 4.21
CA TRP A 100 -9.44 -0.32 3.47
C TRP A 100 -9.59 -1.83 3.46
N GLU A 101 -9.20 -2.46 2.35
CA GLU A 101 -9.17 -3.91 2.27
C GLU A 101 -8.13 -4.48 3.25
N PRO A 102 -8.44 -5.52 4.03
CA PRO A 102 -7.48 -6.13 4.96
C PRO A 102 -6.15 -6.54 4.31
N THR A 103 -6.19 -6.91 3.03
CA THR A 103 -5.01 -7.26 2.23
C THR A 103 -4.05 -6.09 2.05
N VAL A 104 -4.54 -4.88 1.82
CA VAL A 104 -3.71 -3.66 1.67
C VAL A 104 -2.97 -3.36 2.97
N PHE A 105 -3.66 -3.49 4.09
CA PHE A 105 -3.07 -3.30 5.41
C PHE A 105 -1.94 -4.30 5.71
N LEU A 106 -2.18 -5.57 5.40
CA LEU A 106 -1.18 -6.62 5.55
C LEU A 106 0.01 -6.39 4.61
N ASP A 107 -0.23 -6.00 3.36
CA ASP A 107 0.83 -5.75 2.39
C ASP A 107 1.77 -4.62 2.82
N VAL A 108 1.22 -3.49 3.29
CA VAL A 108 2.05 -2.40 3.83
C VAL A 108 2.83 -2.87 5.06
N SER A 109 2.19 -3.60 5.97
CA SER A 109 2.83 -4.16 7.15
C SER A 109 4.00 -5.08 6.81
N ARG A 110 3.82 -5.99 5.84
CA ARG A 110 4.84 -6.94 5.37
C ARG A 110 6.01 -6.21 4.70
N LEU A 111 5.73 -5.25 3.82
CA LEU A 111 6.77 -4.45 3.15
C LEU A 111 7.57 -3.64 4.17
N LEU A 112 6.90 -3.05 5.17
CA LEU A 112 7.57 -2.28 6.21
C LEU A 112 8.43 -3.17 7.11
N TYR A 113 7.92 -4.32 7.54
CA TYR A 113 8.68 -5.33 8.29
C TYR A 113 9.93 -5.78 7.51
N SER A 114 9.75 -6.07 6.22
CA SER A 114 10.83 -6.43 5.29
C SER A 114 11.91 -5.35 5.18
N CYS A 115 11.55 -4.06 5.22
CA CYS A 115 12.52 -2.97 5.27
C CYS A 115 13.31 -2.98 6.58
N TYR A 116 12.63 -3.17 7.72
CA TYR A 116 13.28 -3.28 9.03
C TYR A 116 14.25 -4.46 9.13
N GLU A 117 14.01 -5.57 8.43
CA GLU A 117 14.96 -6.68 8.33
C GLU A 117 16.25 -6.35 7.55
N ARG A 118 16.24 -5.29 6.74
CA ARG A 118 17.30 -4.98 5.76
C ARG A 118 18.07 -3.69 6.05
N ILE A 119 17.71 -2.97 7.10
CA ILE A 119 18.38 -1.74 7.53
C ILE A 119 19.15 -1.96 8.83
N ALA A 120 20.10 -1.08 9.11
CA ALA A 120 20.76 -1.06 10.41
C ALA A 120 19.75 -0.59 11.47
N LEU A 121 19.43 -1.47 12.43
CA LEU A 121 18.45 -1.16 13.47
C LEU A 121 19.09 -0.34 14.59
N ASN A 122 18.43 0.76 14.95
CA ASN A 122 18.60 1.44 16.22
C ASN A 122 17.45 1.04 17.17
N GLU A 123 17.51 1.46 18.44
CA GLU A 123 16.50 1.10 19.45
C GLU A 123 15.06 1.43 19.02
N LYS A 124 14.85 2.59 18.39
CA LYS A 124 13.53 3.00 17.89
C LYS A 124 13.05 2.09 16.76
N ALA A 125 13.95 1.72 15.86
CA ALA A 125 13.66 0.82 14.75
C ALA A 125 13.34 -0.60 15.23
N VAL A 126 14.06 -1.11 16.25
CA VAL A 126 13.74 -2.39 16.90
C VAL A 126 12.34 -2.38 17.51
N ALA A 127 12.04 -1.36 18.32
CA ALA A 127 10.72 -1.25 18.94
C ALA A 127 9.59 -1.17 17.90
N ARG A 128 9.81 -0.43 16.81
CA ARG A 128 8.81 -0.30 15.74
C ARG A 128 8.63 -1.60 14.95
N LYS A 129 9.73 -2.31 14.66
CA LYS A 129 9.71 -3.65 14.03
C LYS A 129 8.90 -4.65 14.87
N GLU A 130 9.08 -4.65 16.19
CA GLU A 130 8.36 -5.53 17.11
C GLU A 130 6.84 -5.29 17.08
N VAL A 131 6.41 -4.02 17.10
CA VAL A 131 4.98 -3.68 16.97
C VAL A 131 4.38 -4.21 15.66
N ILE A 132 5.13 -4.12 14.56
CA ILE A 132 4.68 -4.62 13.25
C ILE A 132 4.64 -6.16 13.25
N TYR A 133 5.64 -6.81 13.85
CA TYR A 133 5.69 -8.27 13.99
C TYR A 133 4.45 -8.80 14.73
N GLN A 134 4.16 -8.26 15.91
CA GLN A 134 2.99 -8.65 16.71
C GLN A 134 1.68 -8.51 15.94
N ARG A 135 1.53 -7.41 15.19
CA ARG A 135 0.38 -7.15 14.34
C ARG A 135 0.27 -8.19 13.21
N LEU A 136 1.39 -8.51 12.57
CA LEU A 136 1.42 -9.55 11.53
C LEU A 136 1.09 -10.93 12.11
N CYS A 137 1.64 -11.30 13.27
CA CYS A 137 1.26 -12.55 13.93
C CYS A 137 -0.23 -12.61 14.31
N HIS A 138 -0.85 -11.47 14.67
CA HIS A 138 -2.27 -11.46 15.01
C HIS A 138 -3.19 -11.60 13.80
N HIS A 139 -2.81 -11.05 12.64
CA HIS A 139 -3.66 -10.95 11.45
C HIS A 139 -3.26 -11.88 10.29
N ASP A 140 -2.07 -12.48 10.33
CA ASP A 140 -1.44 -13.21 9.24
C ASP A 140 -0.56 -14.35 9.78
N LEU A 141 -1.00 -14.98 10.89
CA LEU A 141 -0.23 -15.97 11.63
C LEU A 141 0.27 -17.12 10.75
N GLU A 142 -0.59 -17.61 9.86
CA GLU A 142 -0.30 -18.75 8.97
C GLU A 142 1.00 -18.55 8.19
N ARG A 143 1.32 -17.32 7.80
CA ARG A 143 2.53 -17.01 7.04
C ARG A 143 3.83 -17.14 7.85
N PHE A 144 3.76 -17.16 9.18
CA PHE A 144 4.90 -17.27 10.09
C PHE A 144 5.06 -18.67 10.70
N ILE A 145 4.14 -19.59 10.43
CA ILE A 145 4.19 -20.96 10.98
C ILE A 145 5.13 -21.88 10.15
N ASP A 146 5.44 -21.52 8.89
CA ASP A 146 6.23 -22.36 7.97
C ASP A 146 7.61 -21.76 7.57
N SER A 147 8.15 -20.78 8.32
CA SER A 147 9.43 -20.11 8.01
C SER A 147 10.65 -20.72 8.69
#